data_AF-A0A323U1L2-F1
#
_entry.id   AF-A0A323U1L2-F1
#
_cell.length_a   1.000
_cell.length_b   1.000
_cell.length_c   1.000
_cell.angle_alpha   90.00
_cell.angle_beta   90.00
_cell.angle_gamma   90.00
#
_symmetry.space_group_name_H-M   'P 1'
#
loop_
_entity.id
_entity.type
_entity.pdbx_description
1 polymer ?
#
loop_
_entity_poly.entity_id
_entity_poly.type
_entity_poly.pdbx_seq_one_letter_code
_entity_poly.pdbx_strand_id
1 'polypeptide(L)'
;MNPWAILTAQVPQLVARLEAHPHPLLTVEVDGEVVARLVRPSRADLEAHARWPGMPRLTAEGWLLKALGKLAHRCPTPQVSVALYAGRTRVALVQRKREATYAR
;
A
#
# COMPACT_ATOMS: atom_id res chain seq x y z
N MET A 1 11.27 11.64 -6.84
CA MET A 1 9.98 11.45 -6.11
C MET A 1 10.04 10.14 -5.32
N ASN A 2 9.64 10.14 -4.05
CA ASN A 2 9.63 8.94 -3.19
C ASN A 2 8.47 8.00 -3.62
N PRO A 3 8.71 6.72 -3.93
CA PRO A 3 7.66 5.77 -4.27
C PRO A 3 6.52 5.69 -3.25
N TRP A 4 6.82 5.81 -1.95
CA TRP A 4 5.79 5.81 -0.91
C TRP A 4 4.84 7.00 -0.99
N ALA A 5 5.36 8.19 -1.32
CA ALA A 5 4.55 9.40 -1.48
C ALA A 5 3.57 9.26 -2.66
N ILE A 6 4.03 8.65 -3.76
CA ILE A 6 3.19 8.37 -4.93
C ILE A 6 2.07 7.38 -4.57
N LEU A 7 2.41 6.27 -3.90
CA LEU A 7 1.41 5.28 -3.47
C LEU A 7 0.39 5.90 -2.51
N THR A 8 0.86 6.74 -1.58
CA THR A 8 0.00 7.44 -0.61
C THR A 8 -0.98 8.39 -1.30
N ALA A 9 -0.52 9.13 -2.32
CA ALA A 9 -1.38 10.00 -3.10
C ALA A 9 -2.43 9.26 -3.93
N GLN A 10 -2.22 7.96 -4.21
CA GLN A 10 -3.11 7.13 -5.02
C GLN A 10 -4.01 6.18 -4.21
N VAL A 11 -4.08 6.36 -2.88
CA VAL A 11 -4.82 5.44 -1.98
C VAL A 11 -6.24 5.13 -2.47
N PRO A 12 -7.09 6.10 -2.90
CA PRO A 12 -8.43 5.78 -3.38
C PRO A 12 -8.43 4.85 -4.60
N GLN A 13 -7.54 5.07 -5.57
CA GLN A 13 -7.44 4.22 -6.75
C GLN A 13 -6.88 2.83 -6.41
N LEU A 14 -5.95 2.76 -5.44
CA LEU A 14 -5.40 1.50 -4.97
C LEU A 14 -6.46 0.67 -4.24
N VAL A 15 -7.31 1.28 -3.42
CA VAL A 15 -8.45 0.61 -2.79
C VAL A 15 -9.39 0.03 -3.84
N ALA A 16 -9.79 0.82 -4.84
CA ALA A 16 -10.65 0.32 -5.92
C ALA A 16 -10.02 -0.87 -6.67
N ARG A 17 -8.71 -0.84 -6.94
CA ARG A 17 -7.99 -1.97 -7.58
C ARG A 17 -7.93 -3.20 -6.68
N LEU A 18 -7.75 -3.00 -5.38
CA LEU A 18 -7.75 -4.07 -4.38
C LEU A 18 -9.15 -4.68 -4.23
N GLU A 19 -10.21 -3.89 -4.29
CA GLU A 19 -11.59 -4.39 -4.28
C GLU A 19 -11.93 -5.20 -5.53
N ALA A 20 -11.46 -4.76 -6.70
CA ALA A 20 -11.58 -5.53 -7.94
C ALA A 20 -10.82 -6.87 -7.93
N HIS A 21 -9.87 -7.04 -7.00
CA HIS A 21 -9.09 -8.27 -6.81
C HIS A 21 -9.18 -8.72 -5.35
N PRO A 22 -10.29 -9.38 -4.95
CA PRO A 22 -10.64 -9.64 -3.55
C PRO A 22 -9.81 -10.76 -2.90
N HIS A 23 -8.49 -10.67 -2.98
CA HIS A 23 -7.57 -11.54 -2.27
C HIS A 23 -7.37 -11.03 -0.82
N PRO A 24 -7.38 -11.91 0.20
CA PRO A 24 -7.29 -11.51 1.60
C PRO A 24 -5.89 -11.00 2.00
N LEU A 25 -4.86 -11.26 1.19
CA LEU A 25 -3.50 -10.83 1.45
C LEU A 25 -3.06 -9.71 0.51
N LEU A 26 -2.56 -8.64 1.11
CA LEU A 26 -1.76 -7.60 0.47
C LEU A 26 -0.27 -7.92 0.68
N THR A 27 0.44 -8.22 -0.39
CA THR A 27 1.90 -8.39 -0.37
C THR A 27 2.55 -7.09 -0.82
N VAL A 28 3.58 -6.66 -0.10
CA VAL A 28 4.37 -5.47 -0.42
C VAL A 28 5.80 -5.88 -0.72
N GLU A 29 6.27 -5.46 -1.88
CA GLU A 29 7.62 -5.68 -2.36
C GLU A 29 8.34 -4.33 -2.48
N VAL A 30 9.58 -4.28 -2.01
CA VAL A 30 10.47 -3.12 -2.12
C VAL A 30 11.75 -3.61 -2.76
N ASP A 31 12.13 -3.00 -3.89
CA ASP A 31 13.37 -3.32 -4.62
C ASP A 31 13.56 -4.82 -4.96
N GLY A 32 12.46 -5.53 -5.25
CA GLY A 32 12.47 -6.96 -5.57
C GLY A 32 12.22 -7.88 -4.36
N GLU A 33 12.26 -7.34 -3.14
CA GLU A 33 12.17 -8.11 -1.91
C GLU A 33 10.81 -7.95 -1.23
N VAL A 34 10.21 -9.06 -0.80
CA VAL A 34 8.94 -9.01 -0.06
C VAL A 34 9.19 -8.56 1.38
N VAL A 35 8.83 -7.31 1.68
CA VAL A 35 9.03 -6.70 3.01
C VAL A 35 7.85 -6.88 3.95
N ALA A 36 6.65 -7.14 3.41
CA ALA A 36 5.46 -7.36 4.22
C ALA A 36 4.39 -8.19 3.52
N ARG A 37 3.65 -8.94 4.33
CA ARG A 37 2.36 -9.57 3.98
C ARG A 37 1.35 -9.15 5.02
N LEU A 38 0.29 -8.49 4.58
CA LEU A 38 -0.74 -7.93 5.44
C LEU A 38 -2.08 -8.59 5.14
N VAL A 39 -2.80 -8.99 6.19
CA VAL A 39 -4.20 -9.41 6.06
C VAL A 39 -5.04 -8.16 5.83
N ARG A 40 -5.75 -8.14 4.71
CA ARG A 40 -6.66 -7.06 4.35
C ARG A 40 -7.97 -7.26 5.09
N PRO A 41 -8.46 -6.26 5.85
CA PRO A 41 -9.75 -6.37 6.50
C PRO A 41 -10.84 -6.46 5.44
N SER A 42 -11.80 -7.34 5.66
CA SER A 42 -13.03 -7.36 4.87
C SER A 42 -13.89 -6.14 5.22
N ARG A 43 -14.88 -5.83 4.37
CA ARG A 43 -15.85 -4.79 4.68
C ARG A 43 -16.60 -5.09 6.00
N ALA A 44 -16.90 -6.36 6.26
CA ALA A 44 -17.53 -6.78 7.52
C ALA A 44 -16.63 -6.49 8.73
N ASP A 45 -15.31 -6.70 8.62
CA ASP A 45 -14.36 -6.38 9.70
C ASP A 45 -14.31 -4.87 9.97
N LEU A 46 -14.32 -4.05 8.91
CA LEU A 46 -14.33 -2.59 9.03
C LEU A 46 -15.65 -2.08 9.65
N GLU A 47 -16.78 -2.64 9.25
CA GLU A 47 -18.09 -2.33 9.82
C GLU A 47 -18.19 -2.79 11.29
N ALA A 48 -17.68 -3.97 11.62
CA ALA A 48 -17.64 -4.47 12.98
C ALA A 48 -16.79 -3.58 13.88
N HIS A 49 -15.63 -3.11 13.40
CA HIS A 49 -14.78 -2.16 14.13
C HIS A 49 -15.51 -0.84 14.44
N ALA A 50 -16.29 -0.34 13.48
CA ALA A 50 -17.04 0.91 13.62
C ALA A 50 -18.25 0.82 14.58
N ARG A 51 -18.68 -0.38 14.98
CA ARG A 51 -19.81 -0.57 15.91
C ARG A 51 -19.43 -0.35 17.38
N TRP A 52 -18.15 -0.27 17.71
CA TRP A 52 -17.70 -0.08 19.08
C TRP A 52 -17.81 1.39 19.50
N PRO A 53 -18.52 1.72 20.60
CA PRO A 53 -18.65 3.09 21.06
C PRO A 53 -17.28 3.75 21.28
N GLY A 54 -17.09 4.95 20.71
CA GLY A 54 -15.84 5.72 20.81
C GLY A 54 -14.73 5.31 19.83
N MET A 55 -14.92 4.28 19.01
CA MET A 55 -13.95 3.93 17.96
C MET A 55 -14.18 4.73 16.68
N PRO A 56 -13.13 5.31 16.06
CA PRO A 56 -13.26 5.96 14.76
C PRO A 56 -13.57 4.91 13.68
N ARG A 57 -14.43 5.27 12.73
CA ARG A 57 -14.78 4.41 11.58
C ARG A 57 -13.52 4.18 10.73
N LEU A 58 -12.96 2.98 10.80
CA LEU A 58 -11.82 2.60 9.96
C LEU A 58 -12.33 2.29 8.55
N THR A 59 -11.91 3.09 7.55
CA THR A 59 -12.22 2.82 6.14
C THR A 59 -11.11 1.99 5.49
N ALA A 60 -11.37 1.43 4.30
CA ALA A 60 -10.36 0.72 3.54
C ALA A 60 -9.18 1.64 3.17
N GLU A 61 -9.46 2.90 2.80
CA GLU A 61 -8.44 3.93 2.55
C GLU A 61 -7.64 4.22 3.81
N GLY A 62 -8.31 4.39 4.95
CA GLY A 62 -7.66 4.66 6.23
C GLY A 62 -6.77 3.52 6.69
N TRP A 63 -7.21 2.27 6.48
CA TRP A 63 -6.38 1.09 6.72
C TRP A 63 -5.15 1.07 5.81
N LEU A 64 -5.34 1.25 4.50
CA LEU A 64 -4.26 1.19 3.52
C LEU A 64 -3.23 2.32 3.76
N LEU A 65 -3.71 3.53 4.05
CA LEU A 65 -2.86 4.67 4.37
C LEU A 65 -2.00 4.40 5.60
N LYS A 66 -2.58 3.86 6.68
CA LYS A 66 -1.84 3.45 7.88
C LYS A 66 -0.81 2.36 7.59
N ALA A 67 -1.17 1.37 6.77
CA ALA A 67 -0.27 0.29 6.37
C ALA A 67 0.94 0.84 5.58
N LEU A 68 0.69 1.66 4.56
CA LEU A 68 1.74 2.30 3.76
C LEU A 68 2.62 3.22 4.62
N GLY A 69 2.05 3.98 5.55
CA GLY A 69 2.82 4.83 6.46
C GLY A 69 3.78 4.04 7.37
N LYS A 70 3.32 2.90 7.91
CA LYS A 70 4.18 2.00 8.71
C LYS A 70 5.32 1.42 7.87
N LEU A 71 5.05 1.05 6.62
CA LEU A 71 6.06 0.49 5.71
C LEU A 71 7.05 1.55 5.24
N ALA A 72 6.57 2.75 4.93
CA ALA A 72 7.42 3.89 4.62
C ALA A 72 8.34 4.25 5.80
N HIS A 73 7.88 4.08 7.04
CA HIS A 73 8.75 4.28 8.21
C HIS A 73 9.83 3.19 8.34
N ARG A 74 9.49 1.92 8.06
CA ARG A 74 10.44 0.78 8.14
C ARG A 74 11.43 0.75 6.98
N CYS A 75 10.99 1.14 5.78
CA CYS A 75 11.78 1.12 4.55
C CYS A 75 11.71 2.51 3.89
N PRO A 76 12.33 3.55 4.48
CA PRO A 76 12.12 4.95 4.09
C PRO A 76 12.63 5.31 2.70
N THR A 77 13.62 4.58 2.19
CA THR A 77 14.34 4.91 0.96
C THR A 77 14.41 3.74 -0.02
N PRO A 78 13.29 3.38 -0.67
CA PRO A 78 13.32 2.47 -1.81
C PRO A 78 14.27 3.00 -2.89
N GLN A 79 15.19 2.16 -3.35
CA GLN A 79 16.21 2.54 -4.33
C GLN A 79 15.67 2.50 -5.75
N VAL A 80 14.84 1.50 -6.04
CA VAL A 80 14.38 1.14 -7.39
C VAL A 80 12.87 1.23 -7.48
N SER A 81 12.13 0.53 -6.61
CA SER A 81 10.68 0.42 -6.76
C SER A 81 9.95 -0.08 -5.52
N VAL A 82 8.65 0.21 -5.48
CA VAL A 82 7.70 -0.42 -4.56
C VAL A 82 6.55 -1.01 -5.36
N ALA A 83 6.21 -2.28 -5.09
CA ALA A 83 5.08 -2.96 -5.72
C ALA A 83 4.10 -3.49 -4.67
N LEU A 84 2.82 -3.48 -5.03
CA LEU A 84 1.72 -3.99 -4.22
C LEU A 84 1.02 -5.11 -4.99
N TYR A 85 0.73 -6.22 -4.30
CA TYR A 85 0.05 -7.37 -4.89
C TYR A 85 -1.16 -7.82 -4.06
N ALA A 86 -2.24 -8.17 -4.73
CA ALA A 86 -3.36 -8.92 -4.18
C ALA A 86 -3.21 -10.39 -4.61
N GLY A 87 -2.67 -11.23 -3.73
CA GLY A 87 -2.27 -12.59 -4.10
C GLY A 87 -1.17 -12.58 -5.16
N ARG A 88 -1.46 -13.10 -6.35
CA ARG A 88 -0.54 -13.08 -7.51
C ARG A 88 -0.72 -11.85 -8.41
N THR A 89 -1.78 -11.07 -8.23
CA THR A 89 -2.08 -9.93 -9.10
C THR A 89 -1.40 -8.67 -8.60
N ARG A 90 -0.57 -8.04 -9.45
CA ARG A 90 0.07 -6.75 -9.14
C ARG A 90 -0.93 -5.62 -9.30
N VAL A 91 -1.25 -4.94 -8.20
CA VAL A 91 -2.22 -3.81 -8.19
C VAL A 91 -1.53 -2.45 -8.32
N ALA A 92 -0.23 -2.37 -8.00
CA ALA A 92 0.58 -1.19 -8.19
C ALA A 92 2.05 -1.52 -8.38
N LEU A 93 2.74 -0.70 -9.16
CA LEU A 93 4.19 -0.62 -9.23
C LEU A 93 4.56 0.85 -9.35
N VAL A 94 5.40 1.32 -8.45
CA VAL A 94 5.97 2.66 -8.52
C VAL A 94 7.48 2.52 -8.54
N GLN A 95 8.07 2.96 -9.64
CA GLN A 95 9.51 3.01 -9.81
C GLN A 95 10.03 4.41 -9.48
N ARG A 96 11.20 4.48 -8.87
CA ARG A 96 11.93 5.73 -8.76
C ARG A 96 12.40 6.12 -10.17
N LYS A 97 12.04 7.32 -10.62
CA LYS A 97 12.70 7.90 -11.80
C LYS A 97 14.19 7.99 -11.47
N ARG A 98 15.04 7.26 -12.19
CA ARG A 98 16.47 7.56 -12.20
C ARG A 98 16.59 8.97 -12.78
N GLU A 99 17.08 9.92 -11.98
CA GLU A 99 17.67 11.12 -12.58
C GLU A 99 18.86 10.62 -13.38
N ALA A 100 18.78 10.75 -14.70
CA ALA A 100 19.94 10.56 -15.55
C ALA A 100 20.94 11.64 -15.16
N THR A 101 21.93 11.27 -14.35
CA THR A 101 23.07 12.13 -14.08
C THR A 101 23.84 12.25 -15.40
N TYR A 102 23.51 13.26 -16.21
CA TYR A 102 24.40 13.74 -17.25
C TYR A 102 25.55 14.45 -16.51
N ALA A 103 26.63 13.71 -16.30
CA ALA A 103 27.93 14.31 -16.01
C ALA A 103 28.37 15.05 -17.28
N ARG A 104 28.60 16.36 -17.16
CA ARG A 104 29.37 17.17 -18.10
C ARG A 104 30.52 17.78 -17.32
#